data_AF-A0A1I1X9A3-F1
#
_entry.id   AF-A0A1I1X9A3-F1
#
_cell.length_a   1.000
_cell.length_b   1.000
_cell.length_c   1.000
_cell.angle_alpha   90.00
_cell.angle_beta   90.00
_cell.angle_gamma   90.00
#
_symmetry.space_group_name_H-M   'P 1'
#
loop_
_entity.id
_entity.type
_entity.pdbx_description
1 polymer ?
#
loop_
_entity_poly.entity_id
_entity_poly.type
_entity_poly.pdbx_seq_one_letter_code
_entity_poly.pdbx_strand_id
1 'polypeptide(L)'
;MSKKENQSKQYRVYLKATREWVEVSEEVYKEHIRFHDAYRKRHQSHGQCVCPKNKFWLCDADCLTCEFRCAGDHISLDYTTENEDGDMCSPLDMLADATLSIEKVICDRAELDQLFARLRELDPEADTIIQLWKDHPEGISDHAIARKLGRPQKTFADQMKKYRTDLRRITGNK
;
A
#
# COMPACT_ATOMS: atom_id res chain seq x y z
N MET A 1 -12.22 -43.09 -50.75
CA MET A 1 -12.90 -41.78 -50.94
C MET A 1 -14.03 -41.75 -49.90
N SER A 2 -14.08 -40.85 -48.92
CA SER A 2 -13.98 -39.39 -49.02
C SER A 2 -13.18 -38.79 -47.86
N LYS A 3 -12.32 -37.80 -48.17
CA LYS A 3 -11.74 -36.90 -47.18
C LYS A 3 -12.90 -36.12 -46.55
N LYS A 4 -13.12 -36.24 -45.24
CA LYS A 4 -13.97 -35.28 -44.52
C LYS A 4 -13.29 -33.93 -44.63
N GLU A 5 -13.85 -33.05 -45.44
CA GLU A 5 -13.47 -31.64 -45.50
C GLU A 5 -13.47 -31.09 -44.08
N ASN A 6 -12.34 -30.50 -43.67
CA ASN A 6 -12.25 -29.73 -42.44
C ASN A 6 -13.26 -28.60 -42.55
N GLN A 7 -14.43 -28.74 -41.91
CA GLN A 7 -15.33 -27.64 -41.68
C GLN A 7 -14.51 -26.54 -41.01
N SER A 8 -14.33 -25.41 -41.69
CA SER A 8 -13.66 -24.24 -41.15
C SER A 8 -14.35 -23.87 -39.84
N LYS A 9 -13.67 -24.05 -38.70
CA LYS A 9 -14.22 -23.66 -37.40
C LYS A 9 -14.48 -22.15 -37.44
N GLN A 10 -15.75 -21.74 -37.46
CA GLN A 10 -16.11 -20.34 -37.30
C GLN A 10 -15.87 -19.94 -35.85
N TYR A 11 -14.92 -19.04 -35.63
CA TYR A 11 -14.62 -18.48 -34.32
C TYR A 11 -15.49 -17.25 -34.10
N ARG A 12 -16.32 -17.29 -33.06
CA ARG A 12 -17.27 -16.21 -32.75
C ARG A 12 -17.25 -15.90 -31.26
N VAL A 13 -17.36 -14.62 -30.93
CA VAL A 13 -17.47 -14.12 -29.56
C VAL A 13 -18.81 -13.41 -29.41
N TYR A 14 -19.46 -13.58 -28.27
CA TYR A 14 -20.71 -12.89 -27.96
C TYR A 14 -20.41 -11.57 -27.25
N LEU A 15 -20.94 -10.46 -27.77
CA LEU A 15 -20.83 -9.15 -27.14
C LEU A 15 -22.11 -8.84 -26.37
N LYS A 16 -22.03 -8.78 -25.03
CA LYS A 16 -23.18 -8.54 -24.17
C LYS A 16 -23.81 -7.15 -24.36
N ALA A 17 -22.98 -6.15 -24.68
CA ALA A 17 -23.43 -4.76 -24.91
C ALA A 17 -24.38 -4.64 -26.12
N THR A 18 -24.06 -5.28 -27.25
CA THR A 18 -24.88 -5.25 -28.47
C THR A 18 -25.78 -6.46 -28.62
N ARG A 19 -25.57 -7.51 -27.81
CA ARG A 19 -26.26 -8.81 -27.85
C ARG A 19 -26.06 -9.60 -29.14
N GLU A 20 -24.92 -9.42 -29.79
CA GLU A 20 -24.61 -10.00 -31.09
C GLU A 20 -23.40 -10.96 -31.03
N TRP A 21 -23.36 -11.90 -31.97
CA TRP A 21 -22.20 -12.76 -32.21
C TRP A 21 -21.32 -12.11 -33.27
N VAL A 22 -20.07 -11.84 -32.92
CA VAL A 22 -19.08 -11.27 -33.84
C VAL A 22 -18.09 -12.34 -34.24
N GLU A 23 -17.89 -12.50 -35.55
CA GLU A 23 -16.86 -13.37 -36.10
C GLU A 23 -15.48 -12.75 -35.88
N VAL A 24 -14.54 -13.54 -35.40
CA VAL A 24 -13.18 -13.11 -35.07
C VAL A 24 -12.16 -14.08 -35.63
N SER A 25 -10.90 -13.67 -35.69
CA SER A 25 -9.81 -14.58 -36.01
C SER A 25 -9.61 -15.63 -34.90
N GLU A 26 -8.97 -16.74 -35.25
CA GLU A 26 -8.65 -17.82 -34.30
C GLU A 26 -7.81 -17.33 -33.11
N GLU A 27 -6.85 -16.46 -33.38
CA GLU A 27 -5.92 -15.91 -32.38
C GLU A 27 -6.69 -15.07 -31.35
N VAL A 28 -7.56 -14.17 -31.83
CA VAL A 28 -8.41 -13.33 -30.98
C VAL A 28 -9.36 -14.19 -30.15
N TYR A 29 -9.98 -15.21 -30.75
CA TYR A 29 -10.85 -16.12 -30.02
C TYR A 29 -10.12 -16.87 -28.91
N LYS A 30 -8.94 -17.43 -29.20
CA LYS A 30 -8.14 -18.16 -28.20
C LYS A 30 -7.71 -17.27 -27.05
N GLU A 31 -7.24 -16.06 -27.35
CA GLU A 31 -6.87 -15.09 -26.33
C GLU A 31 -8.08 -14.66 -25.49
N HIS A 32 -9.21 -14.39 -26.13
CA HIS A 32 -10.46 -14.06 -25.47
C HIS A 32 -10.88 -15.16 -24.47
N ILE A 33 -10.94 -16.42 -24.91
CA ILE A 33 -11.31 -17.55 -24.05
C ILE A 33 -10.30 -17.71 -22.91
N ARG A 34 -8.99 -17.63 -23.19
CA ARG A 34 -7.93 -17.77 -22.18
C ARG A 34 -8.06 -16.70 -21.08
N PHE A 35 -8.24 -15.45 -21.46
CA PHE A 35 -8.41 -14.33 -20.53
C PHE A 35 -9.65 -14.53 -19.66
N HIS A 36 -10.81 -14.76 -20.28
CA HIS A 36 -12.08 -14.88 -19.56
C HIS A 36 -12.14 -16.13 -18.66
N ASP A 37 -11.51 -17.24 -19.07
CA ASP A 37 -11.40 -18.43 -18.23
C ASP A 37 -10.49 -18.20 -17.01
N ALA A 38 -9.34 -17.54 -17.20
CA ALA A 38 -8.44 -17.20 -16.09
C ALA A 38 -9.12 -16.24 -15.11
N TYR A 39 -9.78 -15.20 -15.64
CA TYR A 39 -10.55 -14.24 -14.86
C TYR A 39 -11.66 -14.93 -14.05
N ARG A 40 -12.53 -15.73 -14.70
CA ARG A 40 -13.58 -16.48 -14.01
C ARG A 40 -13.04 -17.41 -12.94
N LYS A 41 -11.99 -18.18 -13.24
CA LYS A 41 -11.40 -19.13 -12.28
C LYS A 41 -10.91 -18.42 -11.02
N ARG A 42 -10.25 -17.27 -11.17
CA ARG A 42 -9.81 -16.44 -10.05
C ARG A 42 -11.01 -15.94 -9.22
N HIS A 43 -12.02 -15.34 -9.85
CA HIS A 43 -13.18 -14.86 -9.11
C HIS A 43 -14.00 -16.00 -8.47
N GLN A 44 -14.08 -17.16 -9.11
CA GLN A 44 -14.71 -18.37 -8.56
C GLN A 44 -13.95 -18.90 -7.34
N SER A 45 -12.62 -18.89 -7.34
CA SER A 45 -11.84 -19.32 -6.17
C SER A 45 -12.01 -18.38 -4.97
N HIS A 46 -12.32 -17.12 -5.20
CA HIS A 46 -12.68 -16.14 -4.16
C HIS A 46 -14.19 -16.15 -3.81
N GLY A 47 -14.99 -17.03 -4.42
CA GLY A 47 -16.45 -17.07 -4.21
C GLY A 47 -17.21 -15.86 -4.76
N GLN A 48 -16.56 -15.00 -5.54
CA GLN A 48 -17.12 -13.76 -6.08
C GLN A 48 -17.91 -13.96 -7.38
N CYS A 49 -17.84 -15.14 -7.98
CA CYS A 49 -18.48 -15.46 -9.26
C CYS A 49 -19.12 -16.84 -9.21
N VAL A 50 -20.40 -16.93 -9.62
CA VAL A 50 -21.16 -18.19 -9.75
C VAL A 50 -21.63 -18.43 -11.19
N CYS A 51 -20.92 -17.87 -12.19
CA CYS A 51 -21.22 -18.09 -13.60
C CYS A 51 -21.30 -19.61 -13.89
N PRO A 52 -22.41 -20.12 -14.45
CA PRO A 52 -22.51 -21.54 -14.76
C PRO A 52 -21.73 -21.87 -16.04
N LYS A 53 -21.15 -23.07 -16.09
CA LYS A 53 -20.27 -23.50 -17.20
C LYS A 53 -20.94 -23.37 -18.59
N ASN A 54 -22.24 -23.61 -18.69
CA ASN A 54 -23.00 -23.51 -19.94
C ASN A 54 -23.23 -22.05 -20.40
N LYS A 55 -22.96 -21.04 -19.56
CA LYS A 55 -23.07 -19.61 -19.88
C LYS A 55 -21.72 -18.89 -19.89
N PHE A 56 -20.60 -19.60 -19.93
CA PHE A 56 -19.27 -18.98 -20.01
C PHE A 56 -19.07 -18.08 -21.24
N TRP A 57 -19.79 -18.34 -22.32
CA TRP A 57 -19.81 -17.50 -23.52
C TRP A 57 -20.43 -16.11 -23.30
N LEU A 58 -21.20 -15.90 -22.22
CA LEU A 58 -21.85 -14.63 -21.90
C LEU A 58 -20.95 -13.68 -21.09
N CYS A 59 -19.90 -14.20 -20.48
CA CYS A 59 -19.05 -13.42 -19.58
C CYS A 59 -18.07 -12.56 -20.37
N ASP A 60 -18.10 -11.28 -20.07
CA ASP A 60 -17.38 -10.15 -20.67
C ASP A 60 -16.37 -9.51 -19.70
N ALA A 61 -16.10 -10.18 -18.57
CA ALA A 61 -15.24 -9.73 -17.47
C ALA A 61 -15.66 -8.42 -16.78
N ASP A 62 -16.86 -7.89 -17.04
CA ASP A 62 -17.46 -6.84 -16.23
C ASP A 62 -18.29 -7.45 -15.09
N CYS A 63 -17.62 -7.75 -13.98
CA CYS A 63 -18.29 -8.30 -12.82
C CYS A 63 -19.24 -7.31 -12.13
N LEU A 64 -19.06 -5.99 -12.26
CA LEU A 64 -19.86 -5.01 -11.52
C LEU A 64 -21.35 -5.07 -11.90
N THR A 65 -21.63 -5.29 -13.18
CA THR A 65 -22.97 -5.41 -13.79
C THR A 65 -23.40 -6.87 -14.05
N CYS A 66 -22.61 -7.84 -13.56
CA CYS A 66 -22.84 -9.25 -13.83
C CYS A 66 -23.94 -9.83 -12.93
N GLU A 67 -24.93 -10.48 -13.54
CA GLU A 67 -26.01 -11.20 -12.83
C GLU A 67 -25.53 -12.38 -11.99
N PHE A 68 -24.30 -12.86 -12.23
CA PHE A 68 -23.67 -13.97 -11.50
C PHE A 68 -22.60 -13.52 -10.51
N ARG A 69 -22.53 -12.21 -10.20
CA ARG A 69 -21.62 -11.70 -9.17
C ARG A 69 -22.12 -12.07 -7.78
N CYS A 70 -21.20 -12.47 -6.91
CA CYS A 70 -21.42 -12.68 -5.49
C CYS A 70 -20.44 -11.81 -4.68
N ALA A 71 -20.74 -11.58 -3.41
CA ALA A 71 -19.82 -10.87 -2.51
C ALA A 71 -18.53 -11.68 -2.29
N GLY A 72 -18.62 -13.01 -2.21
CA GLY A 72 -17.46 -13.87 -2.01
C GLY A 72 -16.78 -13.59 -0.68
N ASP A 73 -15.47 -13.37 -0.73
CA ASP A 73 -14.61 -12.98 0.39
C ASP A 73 -14.66 -11.49 0.74
N HIS A 74 -15.53 -10.71 0.10
CA HIS A 74 -15.77 -9.32 0.51
C HIS A 74 -16.83 -9.24 1.61
N ILE A 75 -16.46 -8.66 2.75
CA ILE A 75 -17.36 -8.30 3.84
C ILE A 75 -17.51 -6.78 3.85
N SER A 76 -18.73 -6.28 4.03
CA SER A 76 -18.96 -4.84 4.17
C SER A 76 -18.29 -4.33 5.44
N LEU A 77 -17.65 -3.16 5.38
CA LEU A 77 -17.10 -2.53 6.59
C LEU A 77 -18.20 -2.16 7.59
N ASP A 78 -19.43 -1.93 7.10
CA ASP A 78 -20.59 -1.61 7.93
C ASP A 78 -21.34 -2.87 8.42
N TYR A 79 -20.86 -4.07 8.09
CA TYR A 79 -21.50 -5.31 8.54
C TYR A 79 -21.23 -5.51 10.04
N THR A 80 -22.27 -5.43 10.86
CA THR A 80 -22.12 -5.56 12.32
C THR A 80 -22.24 -7.00 12.80
N THR A 81 -21.37 -7.42 13.70
CA THR A 81 -21.38 -8.71 14.40
C THR A 81 -21.25 -8.53 15.90
N GLU A 82 -21.87 -9.40 16.69
CA GLU A 82 -21.68 -9.41 18.15
C GLU A 82 -20.25 -9.87 18.50
N ASN A 83 -19.56 -9.09 19.34
CA ASN A 83 -18.25 -9.44 19.88
C ASN A 83 -18.37 -10.34 21.14
N GLU A 84 -17.24 -10.72 21.74
CA GLU A 84 -17.22 -11.56 22.95
C GLU A 84 -17.92 -10.91 24.17
N ASP A 85 -17.99 -9.59 24.19
CA ASP A 85 -18.62 -8.79 25.25
C ASP A 85 -20.14 -8.57 25.01
N GLY A 86 -20.68 -9.02 23.88
CA GLY A 86 -22.09 -8.87 23.49
C GLY A 86 -22.44 -7.53 22.82
N ASP A 87 -21.43 -6.72 22.46
CA ASP A 87 -21.62 -5.47 21.74
C ASP A 87 -21.59 -5.69 20.22
N MET A 88 -22.41 -4.92 19.49
CA MET A 88 -22.38 -4.92 18.03
C MET A 88 -21.16 -4.15 17.53
N CYS A 89 -20.21 -4.83 16.89
CA CYS A 89 -19.02 -4.22 16.29
C CYS A 89 -18.99 -4.49 14.79
N SER A 90 -18.58 -3.48 14.03
CA SER A 90 -18.31 -3.62 12.60
C SER A 90 -16.80 -3.83 12.33
N PRO A 91 -16.40 -4.40 11.19
CA PRO A 91 -15.00 -4.43 10.79
C PRO A 91 -14.33 -3.05 10.79
N LEU A 92 -15.09 -1.97 10.56
CA LEU A 92 -14.60 -0.60 10.62
C LEU A 92 -14.14 -0.21 12.03
N ASP A 93 -14.90 -0.61 13.06
CA ASP A 93 -14.59 -0.31 14.46
C ASP A 93 -13.32 -1.04 14.95
N MET A 94 -12.99 -2.16 14.31
CA MET A 94 -11.80 -2.96 14.62
C MET A 94 -10.54 -2.46 13.90
N LEU A 95 -10.64 -1.52 12.96
CA LEU A 95 -9.47 -0.98 12.29
C LEU A 95 -8.67 -0.13 13.28
N ALA A 96 -7.41 -0.51 13.50
CA ALA A 96 -6.49 0.29 14.28
C ALA A 96 -6.29 1.66 13.62
N ASP A 97 -6.37 2.72 14.44
CA ASP A 97 -5.97 4.04 13.98
C ASP A 97 -4.47 4.03 13.64
N ALA A 98 -4.12 4.54 12.47
CA ALA A 98 -2.73 4.67 12.02
C ALA A 98 -2.02 5.87 12.69
N THR A 99 -2.74 6.68 13.47
CA THR A 99 -2.13 7.77 14.24
C THR A 99 -1.17 7.25 15.31
N LEU A 100 -0.16 8.06 15.61
CA LEU A 100 0.78 7.75 16.69
C LEU A 100 0.03 7.78 18.03
N SER A 101 0.26 6.76 18.86
CA SER A 101 -0.30 6.73 20.21
C SER A 101 0.25 7.90 21.04
N ILE A 102 -0.56 8.39 21.98
CA ILE A 102 -0.17 9.50 22.87
C ILE A 102 1.08 9.12 23.67
N GLU A 103 1.17 7.87 24.11
CA GLU A 103 2.32 7.33 24.83
C GLU A 103 3.59 7.44 23.99
N LYS A 104 3.51 7.10 22.69
CA LYS A 104 4.65 7.22 21.78
C LYS A 104 5.08 8.68 21.62
N VAL A 105 4.13 9.60 21.44
CA VAL A 105 4.43 11.04 21.34
C VAL A 105 5.11 11.55 22.62
N ILE A 106 4.65 11.14 23.80
CA ILE A 106 5.25 11.52 25.09
C ILE A 106 6.66 10.95 25.23
N CYS A 107 6.87 9.67 24.89
CA CYS A 107 8.17 9.03 24.93
C CYS A 107 9.17 9.69 23.98
N ASP A 108 8.78 9.89 22.70
CA ASP A 108 9.62 10.55 21.70
C ASP A 108 9.98 11.97 22.14
N ARG A 109 9.03 12.69 22.77
CA ARG A 109 9.27 14.02 23.33
C ARG A 109 10.30 14.00 24.45
N ALA A 110 10.16 13.08 25.41
CA ALA A 110 11.07 12.95 26.54
C ALA A 110 12.49 12.56 26.07
N GLU A 111 12.61 11.66 25.09
CA GLU A 111 13.89 11.28 24.49
C GLU A 111 14.55 12.47 23.79
N LEU A 112 13.78 13.23 23.01
CA LEU A 112 14.30 14.42 22.33
C LEU A 112 14.79 15.49 23.32
N ASP A 113 14.07 15.70 24.42
CA ASP A 113 14.46 16.65 25.47
C ASP A 113 15.77 16.23 26.16
N GLN A 114 15.99 14.91 26.40
CA GLN A 114 17.26 14.38 26.90
C GLN A 114 18.42 14.60 25.92
N LEU A 115 18.18 14.34 24.62
CA LEU A 115 19.17 14.56 23.57
C LEU A 115 19.59 16.02 23.47
N PHE A 116 18.64 16.95 23.53
CA PHE A 116 18.93 18.38 23.53
C PHE A 116 19.65 18.83 24.79
N ALA A 117 19.29 18.32 25.97
CA ALA A 117 20.02 18.59 27.20
C ALA A 117 21.49 18.18 27.05
N ARG A 118 21.76 16.97 26.55
CA ARG A 118 23.13 16.51 26.32
C ARG A 118 23.86 17.35 25.27
N LEU A 119 23.19 17.75 24.19
CA LEU A 119 23.81 18.58 23.16
C LEU A 119 24.26 19.94 23.72
N ARG A 120 23.47 20.54 24.60
CA ARG A 120 23.84 21.80 25.29
C ARG A 120 25.06 21.68 26.18
N GLU A 121 25.31 20.49 26.75
CA GLU A 121 26.54 20.22 27.49
C GLU A 121 27.76 20.08 26.58
N LEU A 122 27.55 19.63 25.34
CA LEU A 122 28.62 19.33 24.38
C LEU A 122 29.01 20.52 23.50
N ASP A 123 28.06 21.42 23.19
CA ASP A 123 28.27 22.56 22.31
C ASP A 123 27.65 23.85 22.89
N PRO A 124 28.42 24.93 23.06
CA PRO A 124 27.91 26.21 23.56
C PRO A 124 26.90 26.89 22.62
N GLU A 125 26.88 26.53 21.33
CA GLU A 125 25.93 27.05 20.32
C GLU A 125 24.82 26.03 20.00
N ALA A 126 24.58 25.06 20.89
CA ALA A 126 23.59 24.00 20.70
C ALA A 126 22.19 24.53 20.38
N ASP A 127 21.71 25.59 21.05
CA ASP A 127 20.37 26.12 20.80
C ASP A 127 20.24 26.70 19.37
N THR A 128 21.30 27.30 18.83
CA THR A 128 21.34 27.75 17.43
C THR A 128 21.28 26.57 16.47
N ILE A 129 22.00 25.48 16.76
CA ILE A 129 21.98 24.25 15.97
C ILE A 129 20.58 23.62 15.99
N ILE A 130 19.96 23.54 17.18
CA ILE A 130 18.60 23.01 17.36
C ILE A 130 17.60 23.84 16.57
N GLN A 131 17.73 25.17 16.60
CA GLN A 131 16.84 26.04 15.83
C GLN A 131 17.02 25.83 14.33
N LEU A 132 18.25 25.71 13.84
CA LEU A 132 18.53 25.39 12.44
C LEU A 132 17.93 24.03 12.01
N TRP A 133 17.86 23.03 12.89
CA TRP A 133 17.16 21.78 12.59
C TRP A 133 15.64 21.94 12.55
N LYS A 134 15.06 22.78 13.43
CA LYS A 134 13.62 23.08 13.42
C LYS A 134 13.19 23.84 12.18
N ASP A 135 14.02 24.78 11.74
CA ASP A 135 13.74 25.62 10.57
C ASP A 135 13.87 24.84 9.24
N HIS A 136 14.52 23.67 9.27
CA HIS A 136 14.80 22.81 8.11
C HIS A 136 14.32 21.36 8.35
N PRO A 137 13.00 21.10 8.38
CA PRO A 137 12.45 19.76 8.61
C PRO A 137 12.86 18.75 7.52
N GLU A 138 13.16 19.19 6.31
CA GLU A 138 13.67 18.39 5.20
C GLU A 138 15.12 17.89 5.41
N GLY A 139 15.81 18.43 6.42
CA GLY A 139 17.19 18.13 6.76
C GLY A 139 18.17 19.18 6.25
N ILE A 140 19.17 19.49 7.07
CA ILE A 140 20.24 20.44 6.77
C ILE A 140 21.61 19.77 6.95
N SER A 141 22.53 20.04 6.02
CA SER A 141 23.89 19.48 6.09
C SER A 141 24.75 20.15 7.16
N ASP A 142 25.66 19.39 7.79
CA ASP A 142 26.62 19.93 8.76
C ASP A 142 27.45 21.09 8.18
N HIS A 143 27.76 21.05 6.88
CA HIS A 143 28.48 22.13 6.21
C HIS A 143 27.67 23.43 6.12
N ALA A 144 26.35 23.34 5.93
CA ALA A 144 25.45 24.49 5.92
C ALA A 144 25.29 25.08 7.33
N ILE A 145 25.17 24.23 8.35
CA ILE A 145 25.15 24.64 9.76
C ILE A 145 26.47 25.34 10.11
N ALA A 146 27.62 24.75 9.76
CA ALA A 146 28.94 25.34 10.02
C ALA A 146 29.10 26.72 9.40
N ARG A 147 28.60 26.92 8.17
CA ARG A 147 28.62 28.21 7.48
C ARG A 147 27.78 29.25 8.22
N LYS A 148 26.60 28.87 8.73
CA LYS A 148 25.73 29.74 9.53
C LYS A 148 26.39 30.13 10.86
N LEU A 149 27.10 29.21 11.50
CA LEU A 149 27.84 29.43 12.76
C LEU A 149 29.20 30.12 12.56
N GLY A 150 29.65 30.34 11.32
CA GLY A 150 30.99 30.88 11.04
C GLY A 150 32.14 29.95 11.43
N ARG A 151 31.89 28.65 11.61
CA ARG A 151 32.89 27.66 12.04
C ARG A 151 33.58 26.99 10.84
N PRO A 152 34.85 26.55 10.98
CA PRO A 152 35.52 25.77 9.95
C PRO A 152 34.75 24.48 9.64
N GLN A 153 34.35 24.31 8.39
CA GLN A 153 33.47 23.25 7.93
C GLN A 153 33.94 21.83 8.31
N LYS A 154 35.23 21.51 8.09
CA LYS A 154 35.78 20.18 8.40
C LYS A 154 35.78 19.91 9.90
N THR A 155 36.22 20.89 10.69
CA THR A 155 36.27 20.79 12.15
C THR A 155 34.88 20.59 12.74
N PHE A 156 33.89 21.36 12.26
CA PHE A 156 32.51 21.22 12.72
C PHE A 156 31.92 19.86 12.35
N ALA A 157 32.14 19.38 11.12
CA ALA A 157 31.67 18.06 10.71
C ALA A 157 32.27 16.94 11.58
N ASP A 158 33.56 17.01 11.92
CA ASP A 158 34.19 16.02 12.81
C ASP A 158 33.73 16.13 14.26
N GLN A 159 33.44 17.34 14.75
CA GLN A 159 32.79 17.55 16.06
C GLN A 159 31.38 16.93 16.08
N MET A 160 30.56 17.20 15.06
CA MET A 160 29.21 16.65 14.93
C MET A 160 29.21 15.11 14.85
N LYS A 161 30.22 14.50 14.21
CA LYS A 161 30.41 13.04 14.27
C LYS A 161 30.58 12.55 15.71
N LYS A 162 31.45 13.21 16.49
CA LYS A 162 31.66 12.86 17.92
C LYS A 162 30.39 13.05 18.74
N TYR A 163 29.69 14.17 18.57
CA TYR A 163 28.44 14.43 19.27
C TYR A 163 27.39 13.35 18.97
N ARG A 164 27.24 12.96 17.69
CA ARG A 164 26.33 11.86 17.32
C ARG A 164 26.74 10.53 17.96
N THR A 165 28.04 10.23 18.05
CA THR A 165 28.52 9.04 18.76
C THR A 165 28.14 9.07 20.24
N ASP A 166 28.30 10.21 20.90
CA ASP A 166 27.95 10.34 22.32
C ASP A 166 26.44 10.31 22.57
N LEU A 167 25.65 10.94 21.71
CA LEU A 167 24.19 10.93 21.80
C LEU A 167 23.62 9.53 21.57
N ARG A 168 24.19 8.74 20.64
CA ARG A 168 23.79 7.33 20.42
C ARG A 168 24.00 6.44 21.64
N ARG A 169 24.99 6.74 22.49
CA ARG A 169 25.24 6.00 23.74
C ARG A 169 24.11 6.20 24.74
N ILE A 170 23.44 7.35 24.72
CA ILE A 170 22.32 7.67 25.62
C ILE A 170 21.05 6.94 25.16
N THR A 171 20.79 6.90 23.85
CA THR A 171 19.59 6.24 23.29
C THR A 171 19.71 4.71 23.22
N GLY A 172 20.80 4.11 23.75
CA GLY A 172 21.00 2.65 23.74
C GLY A 172 21.25 2.04 22.35
N ASN A 173 21.35 2.86 21.30
CA ASN A 173 21.58 2.42 19.92
C ASN A 173 23.09 2.30 19.67
N LYS A 174 23.63 1.09 19.75
CA LYS A 174 25.02 0.79 19.37
C LYS A 174 25.19 0.74 17.85
#